data_AF-A0A7C0WZV6-F1
#
_entry.id   AF-A0A7C0WZV6-F1
#
_cell.length_a   1.000
_cell.length_b   1.000
_cell.length_c   1.000
_cell.angle_alpha   90.00
_cell.angle_beta   90.00
_cell.angle_gamma   90.00
#
_symmetry.space_group_name_H-M   'P 1'
#
loop_
_entity.id
_entity.type
_entity.pdbx_description
1 polymer ?
#
loop_
_entity_poly.entity_id
_entity_poly.type
_entity_poly.pdbx_seq_one_letter_code
_entity_poly.pdbx_strand_id
1 'polypeptide(L)' 'LLLVLAKKEDNVLLSARNLPKTKVVLADSLNALDLANYRYLLMEKEALSVIEKTFLKK' A
#
# COMPACT_ATOMS: atom_id res chain seq x y z
N LEU A 1 -8.44 1.19 -6.51
CA LEU A 1 -7.28 2.03 -6.16
C LEU A 1 -6.55 1.32 -5.03
N LEU A 2 -5.27 1.01 -5.23
CA LEU A 2 -4.43 0.45 -4.18
C LEU A 2 -3.60 1.58 -3.57
N LEU A 3 -3.73 1.76 -2.26
CA LEU A 3 -3.03 2.79 -1.50
C LEU A 3 -2.01 2.11 -0.60
N VAL A 4 -0.72 2.42 -0.79
CA VAL A 4 0.38 1.80 -0.06
C VAL A 4 1.00 2.81 0.90
N LEU A 5 0.95 2.50 2.19
CA LEU A 5 1.49 3.35 3.25
C LEU A 5 2.78 2.78 3.81
N ALA A 6 3.73 3.65 4.15
CA ALA A 6 4.98 3.23 4.81
C ALA A 6 4.74 2.81 6.27
N LYS A 7 3.74 3.41 6.92
CA LYS A 7 3.37 3.17 8.32
C LYS A 7 1.86 3.11 8.49
N LYS A 8 1.42 2.56 9.61
CA LYS A 8 0.00 2.46 9.94
C LYS A 8 -0.51 3.83 10.37
N GLU A 9 -1.36 4.41 9.54
CA GLU A 9 -2.07 5.66 9.78
C GLU A 9 -3.57 5.36 9.94
N ASP A 10 -4.07 5.42 11.18
CA ASP A 10 -5.45 5.05 11.48
C ASP A 10 -6.47 5.99 10.81
N ASN A 11 -6.15 7.27 10.69
CA ASN A 11 -7.02 8.25 10.01
C ASN A 11 -7.19 7.93 8.51
N VAL A 12 -6.09 7.52 7.85
CA VAL A 12 -6.12 7.14 6.43
C VAL A 12 -6.90 5.85 6.25
N LEU A 13 -6.71 4.88 7.15
CA LEU A 13 -7.45 3.62 7.12
C LEU A 13 -8.96 3.86 7.31
N LEU A 14 -9.35 4.67 8.29
CA LEU A 14 -10.76 5.00 8.57
C LEU A 14 -11.39 5.76 7.40
N SER A 15 -10.67 6.69 6.79
CA SER A 15 -11.14 7.47 5.63
C SER A 15 -11.28 6.61 4.38
N ALA A 16 -10.30 5.76 4.11
CA ALA A 16 -10.29 4.91 2.92
C ALA A 16 -11.34 3.80 2.94
N ARG A 17 -11.78 3.37 4.14
CA ARG A 17 -12.88 2.39 4.28
C ARG A 17 -14.21 2.87 3.72
N ASN A 18 -14.41 4.20 3.61
CA ASN A 18 -15.63 4.76 3.05
C ASN A 18 -15.60 4.87 1.50
N LEU A 19 -14.45 4.63 0.86
CA LEU A 19 -14.30 4.76 -0.59
C LEU A 19 -14.51 3.43 -1.31
N PRO A 20 -15.39 3.37 -2.33
CA PRO A 20 -15.61 2.15 -3.08
C PRO A 20 -14.36 1.74 -3.87
N LYS A 21 -14.12 0.43 -3.98
CA LYS A 21 -13.02 -0.17 -4.76
C LYS A 21 -11.63 0.34 -4.36
N THR A 22 -11.47 0.78 -3.11
CA THR A 22 -10.18 1.25 -2.56
C THR A 22 -9.71 0.29 -1.48
N LYS A 23 -8.42 -0.07 -1.51
CA LYS A 23 -7.78 -0.89 -0.50
C LYS A 23 -6.52 -0.18 -0.02
N VAL A 24 -6.35 -0.11 1.29
CA VAL A 24 -5.14 0.37 1.93
C VAL A 24 -4.34 -0.83 2.38
N VAL A 25 -3.05 -0.85 2.02
CA VAL A 25 -2.10 -1.87 2.43
C VAL A 25 -0.85 -1.19 2.97
N LEU A 26 -0.17 -1.86 3.89
CA LEU A 26 1.14 -1.45 4.35
C LEU A 26 2.20 -1.94 3.35
N ALA A 27 3.29 -1.19 3.25
CA ALA A 27 4.42 -1.48 2.38
C ALA A 27 5.09 -2.83 2.68
N ASP A 28 5.02 -3.30 3.93
CA ASP A 28 5.52 -4.60 4.39
C ASP A 28 4.66 -5.78 3.93
N SER A 29 3.36 -5.55 3.70
CA SER A 29 2.33 -6.55 3.44
C SER A 29 1.83 -6.49 2.01
N LEU A 30 2.64 -5.93 1.11
CA LEU A 30 2.30 -5.77 -0.29
C LEU A 30 2.30 -7.11 -1.03
N ASN A 31 1.22 -7.39 -1.77
CA ASN A 31 1.04 -8.65 -2.50
C ASN A 31 0.96 -8.47 -4.02
N ALA A 32 1.48 -9.44 -4.78
CA ALA A 32 1.43 -9.44 -6.24
C ALA A 32 0.00 -9.53 -6.81
N LEU A 33 -0.89 -10.27 -6.14
CA LEU A 33 -2.31 -10.38 -6.53
C LEU A 33 -3.02 -9.02 -6.41
N ASP A 34 -2.76 -8.28 -5.35
CA ASP A 34 -3.34 -6.95 -5.18
C ASP A 34 -2.83 -6.00 -6.27
N LEU A 35 -1.53 -6.04 -6.58
CA LEU A 35 -0.95 -5.24 -7.67
C LEU A 35 -1.58 -5.54 -9.04
N ALA A 36 -1.88 -6.81 -9.34
CA ALA A 36 -2.54 -7.19 -10.59
C ALA A 36 -4.03 -6.83 -10.63
N ASN A 37 -4.71 -6.86 -9.48
CA ASN A 37 -6.15 -6.60 -9.38
C ASN A 37 -6.53 -5.11 -9.46
N TYR A 38 -5.65 -4.20 -9.06
CA TYR A 38 -5.93 -2.78 -9.02
C TYR A 38 -5.35 -2.03 -10.21
N ARG A 39 -6.20 -1.24 -10.88
CA ARG A 39 -5.81 -0.41 -12.04
C ARG A 39 -4.86 0.76 -11.70
N TYR A 40 -4.92 1.25 -10.46
CA TYR A 40 -4.17 2.43 -10.02
C TYR A 40 -3.47 2.12 -8.70
N LEU A 41 -2.18 2.46 -8.65
CA LEU A 41 -1.31 2.36 -7.48
C LEU A 41 -0.94 3.76 -7.01
N LEU A 42 -1.14 4.03 -5.72
CA LEU A 42 -0.80 5.29 -5.09
C LEU A 42 -0.02 5.00 -3.82
N MET A 43 1.19 5.54 -3.72
CA MET A 43 2.11 5.21 -2.64
C MET A 43 2.95 6.40 -2.21
N GLU A 44 3.35 6.41 -0.95
CA GLU A 44 4.27 7.39 -0.41
C GLU A 44 5.70 7.12 -0.87
N LYS A 45 6.52 8.17 -1.02
CA LYS A 45 7.94 8.02 -1.36
C LYS A 45 8.68 7.16 -0.33
N GLU A 46 8.31 7.29 0.94
CA GLU A 46 8.91 6.52 2.03
C GLU A 46 8.57 5.02 1.97
N ALA A 47 7.41 4.67 1.41
CA ALA A 47 6.98 3.29 1.26
C ALA A 47 7.91 2.51 0.31
N LEU A 48 8.51 3.18 -0.67
CA LEU A 48 9.48 2.58 -1.59
C LEU A 48 10.71 2.04 -0.83
N SER A 49 11.26 2.83 0.10
CA SER A 49 12.39 2.42 0.94
C SER A 49 12.07 1.21 1.81
N VAL A 50 10.83 1.07 2.27
CA VAL A 50 10.38 -0.09 3.05
C VAL A 50 10.27 -1.34 2.18
N ILE A 51 9.73 -1.19 0.97
CA ILE A 51 9.60 -2.29 -0.01
C ILE A 51 10.97 -2.81 -0.42
N GLU A 52 11.91 -1.93 -0.75
CA GLU A 52 13.28 -2.31 -1.11
C GLU A 52 13.95 -3.11 0.01
N LYS A 53 13.85 -2.65 1.27
CA LYS A 53 14.40 -3.38 2.42
C LYS A 53 13.74 -4.73 2.66
N THR A 54 12.45 -4.86 2.36
CA THR A 54 11.66 -6.05 2.67
C THR A 54 11.81 -7.13 1.59
N PHE A 55 11.83 -6.73 0.32
CA PHE A 55 11.78 -7.66 -0.83
C PHE A 55 13.10 -7.77 -1.61
N LEU A 56 13.95 -6.73 -1.62
CA LEU A 56 15.33 -6.85 -2.10
C LEU A 56 16.26 -7.22 -0.94
N LYS A 57 16.17 -8.48 -0.49
CA LYS A 57 17.34 -9.09 0.17
C LYS A 57 18.33 -9.49 -0.91
N LYS A 58 19.56 -8.95 -0.84
CA LYS A 58 20.72 -9.45 -1.59
C LYS A 58 20.92 -10.94 -1.34
#